data_AF-M7CCE8-F1
#
_entry.id   AF-M7CCE8-F1
#
_cell.length_a   1.000
_cell.length_b   1.000
_cell.length_c   1.000
_cell.angle_alpha   90.00
_cell.angle_beta   90.00
_cell.angle_gamma   90.00
#
_symmetry.space_group_name_H-M   'P 1'
#
loop_
_entity.id
_entity.type
_entity.pdbx_description
1 polymer ?
#
loop_
_entity_poly.entity_id
_entity_poly.type
_entity_poly.pdbx_seq_one_letter_code
_entity_poly.pdbx_strand_id
1 'polypeptide(L)'
;MNNKFGLRCKNCKTSIHQHCQAYVEMQRCFGKIPLATMMDEESEPGKHELGKLEAGNPEGDKKAEKSTPDDKTHYFVALYRFKALEKDDLDFHPGEKITVVDDSNEEWWRGKISEKIGYFPPNFIVRVRAGERVHKVTRSFVGNKEIGQITLKKDQIVVQKGEEVNGYVKVYTGRKVGLFPVDFLEEI
;
A
#
# COMPACT_ATOMS: atom_id res chain seq x y z
N MET A 1 -11.37 43.81 -10.71
CA MET A 1 -11.96 42.58 -10.12
C MET A 1 -10.85 41.55 -9.96
N ASN A 2 -10.80 40.76 -8.87
CA ASN A 2 -10.19 39.41 -8.77
C ASN A 2 -10.08 38.89 -7.31
N ASN A 3 -11.20 38.75 -6.60
CA ASN A 3 -11.19 38.02 -5.32
C ASN A 3 -11.29 36.50 -5.59
N LYS A 4 -10.16 35.81 -5.66
CA LYS A 4 -10.11 34.34 -5.62
C LYS A 4 -10.43 33.88 -4.19
N PHE A 5 -11.70 33.55 -3.93
CA PHE A 5 -12.11 32.95 -2.66
C PHE A 5 -11.57 31.51 -2.52
N GLY A 6 -10.39 31.38 -1.92
CA GLY A 6 -9.84 30.08 -1.51
C GLY A 6 -10.70 29.46 -0.41
N LEU A 7 -11.51 28.46 -0.76
CA LEU A 7 -12.39 27.76 0.18
C LEU A 7 -11.59 26.92 1.18
N ARG A 8 -11.37 27.47 2.38
CA ARG A 8 -10.59 26.82 3.45
C ARG A 8 -11.33 25.58 3.98
N CYS A 9 -10.70 24.42 3.83
CA CYS A 9 -11.17 23.13 4.36
C CYS A 9 -11.45 23.22 5.88
N LYS A 10 -12.72 23.01 6.29
CA LYS A 10 -13.12 23.11 7.71
C LYS A 10 -12.39 22.10 8.63
N ASN A 11 -12.05 20.92 8.11
CA ASN A 11 -11.29 19.90 8.85
C ASN A 11 -9.77 20.03 8.73
N CYS A 12 -9.26 20.77 7.73
CA CYS A 12 -7.84 20.84 7.40
C CYS A 12 -7.41 22.30 7.19
N LYS A 13 -7.13 22.98 8.32
CA LYS A 13 -6.88 24.43 8.40
C LYS A 13 -5.64 24.93 7.61
N THR A 14 -4.84 24.04 7.03
CA THR A 14 -3.45 24.26 6.59
C THR A 14 -3.22 24.26 5.07
N SER A 15 -4.24 24.06 4.21
CA SER A 15 -4.05 24.11 2.75
C SER A 15 -5.29 24.59 1.99
N ILE A 16 -5.05 25.18 0.81
CA ILE A 16 -6.05 25.61 -0.16
C ILE A 16 -5.87 24.75 -1.42
N HIS A 17 -6.89 24.00 -1.82
CA HIS A 17 -6.91 23.30 -3.10
C HIS A 17 -7.54 24.20 -4.17
N GLN A 18 -7.01 24.20 -5.40
CA GLN A 18 -7.51 25.12 -6.44
C GLN A 18 -8.85 24.72 -7.06
N HIS A 19 -9.28 23.44 -7.01
CA HIS A 19 -10.51 23.00 -7.68
C HIS A 19 -11.22 21.82 -7.01
N CYS A 20 -11.90 22.06 -5.88
CA CYS A 20 -12.89 21.12 -5.36
C CYS A 20 -14.24 21.32 -6.08
N GLN A 21 -14.40 20.74 -7.27
CA GLN A 21 -15.68 20.71 -7.96
C GLN A 21 -16.68 19.83 -7.19
N ALA A 22 -17.91 20.31 -7.02
CA ALA A 22 -18.92 19.75 -6.09
C ALA A 22 -19.53 18.39 -6.51
N TYR A 23 -18.86 17.63 -7.38
CA TYR A 23 -19.33 16.36 -7.94
C TYR A 23 -18.36 15.18 -7.68
N VAL A 24 -17.30 15.39 -6.90
CA VAL A 24 -16.43 14.30 -6.40
C VAL A 24 -16.98 13.82 -5.06
N GLU A 25 -18.03 13.01 -5.09
CA GLU A 25 -18.58 12.44 -3.87
C GLU A 25 -17.58 11.49 -3.17
N MET A 26 -17.40 11.71 -1.86
CA MET A 26 -16.77 10.80 -0.90
C MET A 26 -15.28 10.41 -1.06
N GLN A 27 -14.47 11.10 -1.88
CA GLN A 27 -13.01 10.96 -1.74
C GLN A 27 -12.53 11.61 -0.43
N ARG A 28 -12.04 10.80 0.50
CA ARG A 28 -11.53 11.27 1.80
C ARG A 28 -10.12 11.81 1.64
N CYS A 29 -9.91 13.06 2.04
CA CYS A 29 -8.60 13.70 2.05
C CYS A 29 -7.64 12.95 3.00
N PHE A 30 -6.53 12.43 2.47
CA PHE A 30 -5.45 11.83 3.23
C PHE A 30 -4.52 12.91 3.80
N GLY A 31 -5.03 13.69 4.75
CA GLY A 31 -4.22 14.65 5.50
C GLY A 31 -3.13 13.94 6.30
N LYS A 32 -1.91 14.47 6.31
CA LYS A 32 -0.76 13.90 7.03
C LYS A 32 -1.09 13.73 8.52
N ILE A 33 -0.97 12.51 9.03
CA ILE A 33 -0.94 12.23 10.47
C ILE A 33 0.53 12.35 10.92
N PRO A 34 0.86 13.04 12.02
CA PRO A 34 2.25 13.18 12.47
C PRO A 34 2.87 11.84 12.86
N LEU A 35 4.15 11.66 12.52
CA LEU A 35 5.00 10.70 13.23
C LEU A 35 5.18 11.18 14.67
N ALA A 36 5.08 10.29 15.66
CA ALA A 36 5.14 10.68 17.06
C ALA A 36 6.59 10.92 17.52
N THR A 37 6.92 12.18 17.82
CA THR A 37 8.15 12.56 18.54
C THR A 37 8.06 12.13 20.00
N MET A 38 9.03 11.33 20.49
CA MET A 38 9.62 11.34 21.84
C MET A 38 10.95 10.54 21.84
N MET A 39 11.95 10.97 22.63
CA MET A 39 13.25 10.31 22.95
C MET A 39 14.55 10.93 22.39
N ASP A 40 14.61 12.25 22.48
CA ASP A 40 15.57 13.02 23.29
C ASP A 40 15.87 12.35 24.67
N GLU A 41 17.04 12.38 25.34
CA GLU A 41 18.43 12.89 25.16
C GLU A 41 19.33 12.12 26.22
N GLU A 42 20.64 12.21 26.48
CA GLU A 42 21.85 13.01 26.11
C GLU A 42 23.13 12.18 26.47
N SER A 43 24.27 12.35 25.75
CA SER A 43 25.65 12.16 26.30
C SER A 43 26.76 12.66 25.34
N GLU A 44 27.48 13.70 25.77
CA GLU A 44 28.56 14.50 25.12
C GLU A 44 29.84 13.76 24.59
N PRO A 45 30.74 14.44 23.82
CA PRO A 45 31.50 13.81 22.71
C PRO A 45 33.01 13.54 22.92
N GLY A 46 33.59 12.79 21.97
CA GLY A 46 35.04 12.57 21.82
C GLY A 46 35.56 12.95 20.42
N LYS A 47 36.74 13.58 20.35
CA LYS A 47 37.42 14.02 19.11
C LYS A 47 38.55 13.07 18.71
N HIS A 48 38.84 12.90 17.42
CA HIS A 48 40.22 12.85 16.91
C HIS A 48 40.31 13.11 15.39
N GLU A 49 41.53 13.41 14.91
CA GLU A 49 41.79 14.02 13.59
C GLU A 49 42.49 13.11 12.55
N LEU A 50 42.28 13.48 11.28
CA LEU A 50 43.10 13.34 10.06
C LEU A 50 43.89 12.04 9.75
N GLY A 51 43.67 11.56 8.52
CA GLY A 51 44.64 10.75 7.75
C GLY A 51 44.42 10.90 6.23
N LYS A 52 45.38 11.46 5.50
CA LYS A 52 45.37 11.57 4.02
C LYS A 52 45.95 10.31 3.36
N LEU A 53 45.48 9.97 2.14
CA LEU A 53 46.25 10.10 0.89
C LEU A 53 45.44 9.67 -0.36
N GLU A 54 46.00 9.93 -1.55
CA GLU A 54 45.41 9.82 -2.89
C GLU A 54 45.94 8.52 -3.59
N ALA A 55 45.58 8.07 -4.80
CA ALA A 55 44.72 8.54 -5.90
C ALA A 55 44.28 7.33 -6.78
N GLY A 56 43.29 7.46 -7.69
CA GLY A 56 43.04 6.46 -8.75
C GLY A 56 41.64 6.48 -9.39
N ASN A 57 41.57 6.31 -10.72
CA ASN A 57 40.38 6.26 -11.59
C ASN A 57 40.83 5.57 -12.93
N PRO A 58 40.00 5.03 -13.84
CA PRO A 58 38.53 4.95 -13.90
C PRO A 58 37.95 3.55 -14.29
N GLU A 59 36.68 3.53 -14.73
CA GLU A 59 35.98 2.49 -15.54
C GLU A 59 35.61 1.13 -14.89
N GLY A 60 34.56 0.47 -15.42
CA GLY A 60 34.24 -0.93 -15.11
C GLY A 60 32.79 -1.25 -14.71
N ASP A 61 31.90 -1.34 -15.69
CA ASP A 61 30.64 -2.10 -15.79
C ASP A 61 30.00 -2.88 -14.59
N LYS A 62 28.66 -2.85 -14.58
CA LYS A 62 27.73 -3.92 -14.12
C LYS A 62 27.96 -4.54 -12.72
N LYS A 63 27.16 -4.09 -11.74
CA LYS A 63 26.79 -4.93 -10.59
C LYS A 63 25.32 -5.31 -10.69
N ALA A 64 25.07 -6.53 -11.17
CA ALA A 64 23.74 -7.12 -11.31
C ALA A 64 23.09 -7.39 -9.94
N GLU A 65 21.80 -7.73 -10.00
CA GLU A 65 20.91 -7.98 -8.86
C GLU A 65 21.50 -8.98 -7.85
N LYS A 66 21.19 -8.77 -6.56
CA LYS A 66 21.45 -9.76 -5.50
C LYS A 66 20.18 -10.09 -4.73
N SER A 67 19.15 -10.51 -5.46
CA SER A 67 18.00 -11.22 -4.88
C SER A 67 18.48 -12.52 -4.21
N THR A 68 17.94 -12.83 -3.03
CA THR A 68 18.39 -13.95 -2.20
C THR A 68 17.56 -15.22 -2.45
N PRO A 69 18.15 -16.42 -2.36
CA PRO A 69 17.54 -17.67 -2.85
C PRO A 69 16.54 -18.33 -1.87
N ASP A 70 15.73 -17.56 -1.14
CA ASP A 70 14.60 -18.07 -0.33
C ASP A 70 13.23 -17.54 -0.83
N ASP A 71 13.17 -16.93 -2.03
CA ASP A 71 11.91 -16.39 -2.52
C ASP A 71 10.94 -17.49 -3.01
N LYS A 72 10.13 -17.98 -2.07
CA LYS A 72 8.99 -18.87 -2.28
C LYS A 72 7.83 -18.14 -2.98
N THR A 73 8.08 -17.80 -4.26
CA THR A 73 7.13 -17.33 -5.28
C THR A 73 6.01 -16.47 -4.72
N HIS A 74 6.37 -15.32 -4.15
CA HIS A 74 5.37 -14.33 -3.77
C HIS A 74 4.87 -13.55 -5.00
N TYR A 75 3.63 -13.08 -4.93
CA TYR A 75 3.07 -12.17 -5.92
C TYR A 75 2.24 -11.09 -5.21
N PHE A 76 1.84 -10.06 -5.94
CA PHE A 76 1.01 -8.98 -5.38
C PHE A 76 -0.35 -8.93 -6.06
N VAL A 77 -1.38 -8.57 -5.30
CA VAL A 77 -2.75 -8.38 -5.81
C VAL A 77 -3.30 -7.03 -5.34
N ALA A 78 -4.01 -6.34 -6.24
CA ALA A 78 -4.74 -5.13 -5.92
C ALA A 78 -5.89 -5.37 -4.93
N LEU A 79 -5.89 -4.65 -3.80
CA LEU A 79 -6.97 -4.64 -2.81
C LEU A 79 -8.11 -3.69 -3.20
N TYR A 80 -7.77 -2.62 -3.92
CA TYR A 80 -8.67 -1.50 -4.26
C TYR A 80 -8.48 -1.07 -5.73
N ARG A 81 -9.47 -0.36 -6.27
CA ARG A 81 -9.35 0.32 -7.58
C ARG A 81 -8.37 1.48 -7.44
N PHE A 82 -7.24 1.46 -8.14
CA PHE A 82 -6.43 2.65 -8.38
C PHE A 82 -6.67 3.11 -9.82
N LYS A 83 -7.36 4.25 -9.98
CA LYS A 83 -7.63 4.84 -11.29
C LYS A 83 -6.52 5.83 -11.62
N ALA A 84 -5.89 5.67 -12.78
CA ALA A 84 -4.87 6.59 -13.27
C ALA A 84 -5.40 8.03 -13.37
N LEU A 85 -4.61 8.99 -12.89
CA LEU A 85 -4.84 10.43 -12.98
C LEU A 85 -3.80 11.07 -13.90
N GLU A 86 -2.55 10.65 -13.79
CA GLU A 86 -1.44 11.05 -14.66
C GLU A 86 -1.16 9.98 -15.73
N LYS A 87 -0.32 10.31 -16.72
CA LYS A 87 -0.03 9.40 -17.85
C LYS A 87 0.82 8.20 -17.45
N ASP A 88 1.61 8.36 -16.40
CA ASP A 88 2.57 7.37 -15.92
C ASP A 88 2.04 6.58 -14.72
N ASP A 89 0.75 6.75 -14.35
CA ASP A 89 0.05 5.95 -13.34
C ASP A 89 -0.34 4.55 -13.90
N LEU A 90 -0.26 3.52 -13.06
CA LEU A 90 -0.71 2.17 -13.38
C LEU A 90 -2.21 1.98 -13.06
N ASP A 91 -3.08 2.10 -14.05
CA ASP A 91 -4.53 1.86 -13.85
C ASP A 91 -4.86 0.38 -13.56
N PHE A 92 -5.50 0.08 -12.41
CA PHE A 92 -5.90 -1.29 -12.04
C PHE A 92 -7.14 -1.40 -11.13
N HIS A 93 -7.79 -2.57 -11.15
CA HIS A 93 -8.99 -2.98 -10.42
C HIS A 93 -8.68 -3.92 -9.25
N PRO A 94 -9.56 -4.03 -8.23
CA PRO A 94 -9.39 -5.01 -7.16
C PRO A 94 -9.36 -6.44 -7.73
N GLY A 95 -8.37 -7.23 -7.33
CA GLY A 95 -8.16 -8.61 -7.78
C GLY A 95 -7.12 -8.76 -8.90
N GLU A 96 -6.70 -7.67 -9.56
CA GLU A 96 -5.65 -7.76 -10.58
C GLU A 96 -4.29 -8.10 -9.95
N LYS A 97 -3.58 -9.05 -10.58
CA LYS A 97 -2.24 -9.52 -10.19
C LYS A 97 -1.19 -8.57 -10.76
N ILE A 98 -0.33 -8.04 -9.89
CA ILE A 98 0.65 -6.98 -10.18
C ILE A 98 2.07 -7.51 -9.98
N THR A 99 2.91 -7.32 -10.98
CA THR A 99 4.37 -7.49 -10.82
C THR A 99 4.94 -6.16 -10.35
N VAL A 100 5.52 -6.11 -9.15
CA VAL A 100 6.31 -4.95 -8.70
C VAL A 100 7.62 -4.91 -9.47
N VAL A 101 8.01 -3.73 -9.94
CA VAL A 101 9.19 -3.47 -10.77
C VAL A 101 10.20 -2.57 -10.04
N ASP A 102 9.72 -1.69 -9.17
CA ASP A 102 10.54 -0.82 -8.32
C ASP A 102 9.75 -0.51 -7.03
N ASP A 103 10.33 -0.83 -5.87
CA ASP A 103 9.80 -0.56 -4.53
C ASP A 103 10.68 0.40 -3.71
N SER A 104 11.67 1.05 -4.35
CA SER A 104 12.68 1.89 -3.69
C SER A 104 12.15 3.21 -3.10
N ASN A 105 10.91 3.58 -3.38
CA ASN A 105 10.24 4.79 -2.88
C ASN A 105 9.04 4.41 -1.99
N GLU A 106 8.95 4.99 -0.79
CA GLU A 106 7.92 4.61 0.20
C GLU A 106 6.50 5.09 -0.14
N GLU A 107 6.36 6.17 -0.93
CA GLU A 107 5.07 6.75 -1.31
C GLU A 107 4.51 6.14 -2.62
N TRP A 108 5.39 5.82 -3.58
CA TRP A 108 5.01 5.42 -4.94
C TRP A 108 5.88 4.26 -5.48
N TRP A 109 5.26 3.09 -5.66
CA TRP A 109 5.91 1.93 -6.29
C TRP A 109 5.63 1.90 -7.79
N ARG A 110 6.58 1.35 -8.55
CA ARG A 110 6.40 1.08 -9.98
C ARG A 110 6.02 -0.37 -10.19
N GLY A 111 5.00 -0.62 -11.00
CA GLY A 111 4.48 -1.97 -11.26
C GLY A 111 4.12 -2.19 -12.72
N LYS A 112 3.86 -3.45 -13.04
CA LYS A 112 3.50 -3.92 -14.38
C LYS A 112 2.26 -4.83 -14.34
N ILE A 113 1.35 -4.61 -15.28
CA ILE A 113 0.19 -5.46 -15.57
C ILE A 113 0.16 -5.70 -17.09
N SER A 114 0.28 -6.96 -17.50
CA SER A 114 0.47 -7.35 -18.91
C SER A 114 1.63 -6.56 -19.55
N GLU A 115 1.35 -5.57 -20.40
CA GLU A 115 2.36 -4.71 -21.03
C GLU A 115 2.44 -3.30 -20.43
N LYS A 116 1.43 -2.89 -19.63
CA LYS A 116 1.38 -1.56 -19.02
C LYS A 116 2.34 -1.50 -17.83
N ILE A 117 3.10 -0.41 -17.73
CA ILE A 117 3.99 -0.11 -16.61
C ILE A 117 3.67 1.30 -16.12
N GLY A 118 3.58 1.50 -14.81
CA GLY A 118 3.31 2.80 -14.21
C GLY A 118 3.48 2.81 -12.68
N TYR A 119 3.24 3.96 -12.07
CA TYR A 119 3.33 4.18 -10.63
C TYR A 119 1.98 3.98 -9.92
N PHE A 120 2.02 3.60 -8.64
CA PHE A 120 0.85 3.49 -7.77
C PHE A 120 1.27 3.49 -6.29
N PRO A 121 0.36 3.81 -5.33
CA PRO A 121 0.71 3.79 -3.91
C PRO A 121 0.74 2.35 -3.35
N PRO A 122 1.78 1.91 -2.61
CA PRO A 122 1.92 0.53 -2.15
C PRO A 122 0.76 0.03 -1.26
N ASN A 123 0.08 0.94 -0.56
CA ASN A 123 -1.10 0.66 0.27
C ASN A 123 -2.36 0.22 -0.50
N PHE A 124 -2.29 0.11 -1.83
CA PHE A 124 -3.35 -0.42 -2.71
C PHE A 124 -3.19 -1.90 -3.05
N ILE A 125 -2.04 -2.51 -2.76
CA ILE A 125 -1.76 -3.92 -3.04
C ILE A 125 -1.52 -4.74 -1.75
N VAL A 126 -1.47 -6.06 -1.89
CA VAL A 126 -1.08 -6.98 -0.82
C VAL A 126 -0.11 -8.04 -1.34
N ARG A 127 0.94 -8.33 -0.57
CA ARG A 127 1.84 -9.47 -0.82
C ARG A 127 1.14 -10.77 -0.44
N VAL A 128 1.04 -11.68 -1.40
CA VAL A 128 0.54 -13.04 -1.26
C VAL A 128 1.74 -13.99 -1.30
N ARG A 129 1.85 -14.88 -0.32
CA ARG A 129 2.93 -15.88 -0.22
C ARG A 129 2.46 -17.25 -0.69
N ALA A 130 3.38 -18.15 -1.01
CA ALA A 130 3.06 -19.55 -1.27
C ALA A 130 2.18 -20.15 -0.15
N GLY A 131 1.08 -20.80 -0.52
CA GLY A 131 0.08 -21.35 0.40
C GLY A 131 -1.02 -20.38 0.87
N GLU A 132 -0.88 -19.08 0.62
CA GLU A 132 -1.94 -18.09 0.86
C GLU A 132 -2.86 -17.98 -0.36
N ARG A 133 -4.17 -17.87 -0.13
CA ARG A 133 -5.18 -17.79 -1.21
C ARG A 133 -5.87 -16.44 -1.21
N VAL A 134 -6.31 -15.95 -2.37
CA VAL A 134 -6.92 -14.62 -2.52
C VAL A 134 -8.39 -14.79 -2.82
N HIS A 135 -9.22 -14.04 -2.11
CA HIS A 135 -10.67 -14.14 -2.21
C HIS A 135 -11.31 -12.77 -2.45
N LYS A 136 -12.32 -12.77 -3.30
CA LYS A 136 -13.29 -11.70 -3.45
C LYS A 136 -14.49 -11.97 -2.54
N VAL A 137 -14.97 -10.94 -1.83
CA VAL A 137 -16.15 -11.05 -0.98
C VAL A 137 -17.41 -11.00 -1.84
N THR A 138 -18.19 -12.08 -1.87
CA THR A 138 -19.42 -12.21 -2.68
C THR A 138 -20.64 -11.56 -2.01
N ARG A 139 -20.62 -11.42 -0.68
CA ARG A 139 -21.71 -10.84 0.12
C ARG A 139 -21.19 -10.00 1.29
N SER A 140 -21.78 -8.83 1.50
CA SER A 140 -21.49 -8.00 2.68
C SER A 140 -21.91 -8.72 3.97
N PHE A 141 -21.06 -8.71 5.00
CA PHE A 141 -21.31 -9.35 6.30
C PHE A 141 -20.79 -8.50 7.45
N VAL A 142 -21.52 -8.50 8.57
CA VAL A 142 -21.22 -7.73 9.78
C VAL A 142 -20.85 -8.68 10.91
N GLY A 143 -19.59 -9.10 10.95
CA GLY A 143 -19.07 -9.98 12.00
C GLY A 143 -19.02 -9.32 13.38
N ASN A 144 -19.26 -10.12 14.44
CA ASN A 144 -19.06 -9.69 15.82
C ASN A 144 -17.55 -9.64 16.17
N LYS A 145 -17.07 -8.44 16.54
CA LYS A 145 -15.68 -8.20 16.92
C LYS A 145 -15.23 -8.92 18.20
N GLU A 146 -16.14 -9.15 19.14
CA GLU A 146 -15.84 -9.76 20.44
C GLU A 146 -15.31 -11.19 20.30
N ILE A 147 -15.83 -11.91 19.29
CA ILE A 147 -15.39 -13.25 18.87
C ILE A 147 -14.43 -13.21 17.67
N GLY A 148 -13.78 -12.06 17.42
CA GLY A 148 -12.75 -11.89 16.39
C GLY A 148 -13.24 -11.91 14.94
N GLN A 149 -14.55 -11.84 14.68
CA GLN A 149 -15.07 -11.75 13.32
C GLN A 149 -14.92 -10.34 12.72
N ILE A 150 -14.93 -10.27 11.39
CA ILE A 150 -14.62 -9.06 10.64
C ILE A 150 -15.79 -8.58 9.76
N THR A 151 -16.15 -7.29 9.88
CA THR A 151 -17.07 -6.64 8.94
C THR A 151 -16.40 -6.42 7.59
N LEU A 152 -16.95 -6.96 6.50
CA LEU A 152 -16.54 -6.69 5.11
C LEU A 152 -17.75 -6.39 4.23
N LYS A 153 -17.52 -5.67 3.13
CA LYS A 153 -18.51 -5.43 2.07
C LYS A 153 -18.27 -6.37 0.88
N LYS A 154 -19.33 -6.59 0.09
CA LYS A 154 -19.23 -7.18 -1.25
C LYS A 154 -18.16 -6.46 -2.10
N ASP A 155 -17.52 -7.22 -3.00
CA ASP A 155 -16.49 -6.79 -3.94
C ASP A 155 -15.17 -6.28 -3.28
N GLN A 156 -14.99 -6.47 -1.97
CA GLN A 156 -13.68 -6.31 -1.33
C GLN A 156 -12.79 -7.54 -1.57
N ILE A 157 -11.48 -7.32 -1.69
CA ILE A 157 -10.47 -8.37 -1.81
C ILE A 157 -9.81 -8.63 -0.46
N VAL A 158 -9.55 -9.89 -0.15
CA VAL A 158 -8.86 -10.33 1.07
C VAL A 158 -7.92 -11.50 0.79
N VAL A 159 -6.91 -11.68 1.65
CA VAL A 159 -6.01 -12.84 1.61
C VAL A 159 -6.31 -13.77 2.77
N GLN A 160 -6.49 -15.05 2.49
CA GLN A 160 -6.63 -16.12 3.47
C GLN A 160 -5.27 -16.37 4.17
N LYS A 161 -5.28 -16.39 5.51
CA LYS A 161 -4.09 -16.51 6.38
C LYS A 161 -4.25 -17.66 7.39
N GLY A 162 -4.77 -18.79 6.93
CA GLY A 162 -5.02 -20.00 7.72
C GLY A 162 -6.07 -20.90 7.07
N GLU A 163 -6.31 -22.06 7.68
CA GLU A 163 -7.35 -23.00 7.24
C GLU A 163 -8.76 -22.54 7.65
N GLU A 164 -9.79 -23.23 7.15
CA GLU A 164 -11.18 -23.05 7.58
C GLU A 164 -11.43 -23.79 8.89
N VAL A 165 -12.15 -23.17 9.81
CA VAL A 165 -12.65 -23.78 11.04
C VAL A 165 -14.12 -23.39 11.22
N ASN A 166 -15.01 -24.40 11.30
CA ASN A 166 -16.44 -24.22 11.54
C ASN A 166 -17.16 -23.26 10.56
N GLY A 167 -16.82 -23.29 9.26
CA GLY A 167 -17.39 -22.38 8.25
C GLY A 167 -16.82 -20.97 8.25
N TYR A 168 -15.81 -20.68 9.09
CA TYR A 168 -15.10 -19.41 9.14
C TYR A 168 -13.63 -19.58 8.78
N VAL A 169 -13.09 -18.61 8.05
CA VAL A 169 -11.67 -18.57 7.69
C VAL A 169 -11.04 -17.25 8.13
N LYS A 170 -9.75 -17.29 8.50
CA LYS A 170 -8.98 -16.12 8.92
C LYS A 170 -8.51 -15.34 7.70
N VAL A 171 -9.06 -14.13 7.50
CA VAL A 171 -8.77 -13.27 6.34
C VAL A 171 -8.06 -11.98 6.73
N TYR A 172 -7.26 -11.44 5.80
CA TYR A 172 -6.51 -10.19 5.94
C TYR A 172 -6.85 -9.20 4.82
N THR A 173 -7.13 -7.94 5.18
CA THR A 173 -7.60 -6.90 4.25
C THR A 173 -6.52 -5.87 3.85
N GLY A 174 -5.24 -6.22 3.98
CA GLY A 174 -4.12 -5.26 3.91
C GLY A 174 -3.99 -4.33 5.12
N ARG A 175 -4.92 -4.37 6.09
CA ARG A 175 -4.96 -3.45 7.24
C ARG A 175 -5.41 -4.11 8.55
N LYS A 176 -6.38 -5.02 8.47
CA LYS A 176 -6.95 -5.75 9.61
C LYS A 176 -7.09 -7.24 9.29
N VAL A 177 -7.01 -8.07 10.32
CA VAL A 177 -7.23 -9.53 10.27
C VAL A 177 -8.50 -9.86 11.05
N GLY A 178 -9.23 -10.91 10.66
CA GLY A 178 -10.32 -11.48 11.46
C GLY A 178 -10.99 -12.67 10.80
N LEU A 179 -11.98 -13.26 11.47
CA LEU A 179 -12.74 -14.41 10.98
C LEU A 179 -13.91 -13.97 10.07
N PHE A 180 -14.06 -14.62 8.92
CA PHE A 180 -15.10 -14.34 7.94
C PHE A 180 -15.74 -15.65 7.40
N PRO A 181 -17.06 -15.69 7.12
CA PRO A 181 -17.71 -16.90 6.59
C PRO A 181 -17.17 -17.28 5.21
N VAL A 182 -16.92 -18.58 4.97
CA VAL A 182 -16.44 -19.06 3.66
C VAL A 182 -17.50 -18.94 2.56
N ASP A 183 -18.78 -19.12 2.88
CA ASP A 183 -19.92 -18.97 1.97
C ASP A 183 -20.00 -17.59 1.28
N PHE A 184 -19.31 -16.59 1.84
CA PHE A 184 -19.30 -15.21 1.34
C PHE A 184 -17.98 -14.84 0.65
N LEU A 185 -17.17 -15.84 0.25
CA LEU A 185 -15.89 -15.70 -0.45
C LEU A 185 -15.90 -16.48 -1.78
N GLU A 186 -15.12 -15.99 -2.74
CA GLU A 186 -14.90 -16.54 -4.09
C GLU A 186 -13.41 -16.39 -4.41
N GLU A 187 -12.71 -17.48 -4.79
CA GLU A 187 -11.25 -17.50 -4.98
C GLU A 187 -10.83 -16.97 -6.37
N ILE A 188 -9.70 -16.23 -6.46
CA ILE A 188 -9.28 -15.47 -7.67
C ILE A 188 -7.78 -15.52 -8.05
#